data_AF-A0A250J328-F1
#
_entry.id   AF-A0A250J328-F1
#
_cell.length_a   1.000
_cell.length_b   1.000
_cell.length_c   1.000
_cell.angle_alpha   90.00
_cell.angle_beta   90.00
_cell.angle_gamma   90.00
#
_symmetry.space_group_name_H-M   'P 1'
#
loop_
_entity.id
_entity.type
_entity.pdbx_description
1 polymer ?
#
loop_
_entity_poly.entity_id
_entity_poly.type
_entity_poly.pdbx_seq_one_letter_code
_entity_poly.pdbx_strand_id
1 'polypeptide(L)'
;MRSHSLLDHPEAEAFQRGLGENHLSELEFLLAQRLRYLHDPEVPWSRLGQLEARALAHAEALHAASKTGLAQTRALLTEDDANRVRASAYTLTLHGTEDMDEVFQAMDKAPEELLPAWFEALALVSHTEVAPGLCRLLSSSRSQVRASAAHWLGWRREGEAECLLPLLEDPQPVVRSATALALARLRYQHALKTIETQSRRVPPGEAVDLLPAALLMGSSDALQQVRRLCVADNPPPALLHLLALAGDECDVARIQRCVVNPGLAISALHAMGVLGVPATVPMLLEQLEAAETKTRLAADEALSLMTGARLPHQLHLHRELDEGENRSTWVETPVTEPKAWRRWWEDNRARFGQAPRWRRGQPFSVVACLAELKEPLSPLRVRTRAARELALHTRQSIDFEPDWPVLRQQQALNHWQKMFE
;
A
#
# COMPACT_ATOMS: atom_id res chain seq x y z
N MET A 1 -40.15 -21.02 39.05
CA MET A 1 -39.81 -19.63 38.70
C MET A 1 -39.71 -19.54 37.19
N ARG A 2 -40.55 -18.73 36.53
CA ARG A 2 -40.35 -18.44 35.10
C ARG A 2 -39.15 -17.50 35.02
N SER A 3 -38.11 -17.91 34.31
CA SER A 3 -36.98 -17.03 33.98
C SER A 3 -37.51 -15.95 33.05
N HIS A 4 -37.76 -14.75 33.57
CA HIS A 4 -38.02 -13.59 32.72
C HIS A 4 -36.74 -13.24 32.01
N SER A 5 -36.77 -13.18 30.68
CA SER A 5 -35.62 -12.74 29.91
C SER A 5 -35.36 -11.27 30.22
N LEU A 6 -34.10 -10.85 30.26
CA LEU A 6 -33.73 -9.43 30.28
C LEU A 6 -34.37 -8.66 29.10
N LEU A 7 -34.69 -9.37 28.02
CA LEU A 7 -35.38 -8.85 26.83
C LEU A 7 -36.86 -8.52 27.05
N ASP A 8 -37.49 -9.05 28.11
CA ASP A 8 -38.90 -8.80 28.42
C ASP A 8 -39.11 -7.52 29.25
N HIS A 9 -38.02 -6.82 29.61
CA HIS A 9 -38.07 -5.60 30.41
C HIS A 9 -38.50 -4.38 29.57
N PRO A 10 -39.33 -3.45 30.09
CA PRO A 10 -39.76 -2.26 29.34
C PRO A 10 -38.62 -1.38 28.81
N GLU A 11 -37.48 -1.38 29.50
CA GLU A 11 -36.28 -0.61 29.12
C GLU A 11 -35.30 -1.40 28.24
N ALA A 12 -35.61 -2.66 27.90
CA ALA A 12 -34.71 -3.53 27.16
C ALA A 12 -34.34 -2.94 25.79
N GLU A 13 -35.31 -2.33 25.09
CA GLU A 13 -35.06 -1.72 23.78
C GLU A 13 -34.13 -0.50 23.87
N ALA A 14 -34.32 0.35 24.89
CA ALA A 14 -33.46 1.51 25.13
C ALA A 14 -32.04 1.08 25.51
N PHE A 15 -31.91 0.04 26.34
CA PHE A 15 -30.62 -0.55 26.69
C PHE A 15 -29.92 -1.15 25.46
N GLN A 16 -30.62 -1.92 24.63
CA GLN A 16 -30.08 -2.50 23.40
C GLN A 16 -29.64 -1.45 22.37
N ARG A 17 -30.35 -0.32 22.31
CA ARG A 17 -29.98 0.82 21.49
C ARG A 17 -28.67 1.45 21.97
N GLY A 18 -28.59 1.80 23.26
CA GLY A 18 -27.38 2.38 23.84
C GLY A 18 -26.17 1.44 23.76
N LEU A 19 -26.37 0.13 23.93
CA LEU A 19 -25.33 -0.87 23.74
C LEU A 19 -24.84 -0.92 22.28
N GLY A 20 -25.77 -0.87 21.32
CA GLY A 20 -25.45 -0.80 19.89
C GLY A 20 -24.63 0.45 19.54
N GLU A 21 -25.08 1.62 19.99
CA GLU A 21 -24.38 2.89 19.78
C GLU A 21 -22.95 2.86 20.35
N ASN A 22 -22.77 2.28 21.54
CA ASN A 22 -21.44 2.13 22.14
C ASN A 22 -20.53 1.23 21.31
N HIS A 23 -21.02 0.07 20.86
CA HIS A 23 -20.19 -0.83 20.04
C HIS A 23 -19.86 -0.21 18.68
N LEU A 24 -20.80 0.52 18.06
CA LEU A 24 -20.61 1.18 16.79
C LEU A 24 -19.58 2.32 16.88
N SER A 25 -19.70 3.17 17.92
CA SER A 25 -18.74 4.24 18.18
C SER A 25 -17.33 3.70 18.43
N GLU A 26 -17.20 2.63 19.21
CA GLU A 26 -15.89 2.00 19.45
C GLU A 26 -15.33 1.36 18.16
N LEU A 27 -16.19 0.75 17.33
CA LEU A 27 -15.78 0.19 16.04
C LEU A 27 -15.27 1.27 15.07
N GLU A 28 -16.00 2.39 14.94
CA GLU A 28 -15.57 3.56 14.16
C GLU A 28 -14.18 4.02 14.60
N PHE A 29 -13.98 4.17 15.91
CA PHE A 29 -12.72 4.59 16.49
C PHE A 29 -11.58 3.60 16.16
N LEU A 30 -11.80 2.30 16.35
CA LEU A 30 -10.79 1.26 16.15
C LEU A 30 -10.34 1.16 14.69
N LEU A 31 -11.30 1.18 13.75
CA LEU A 31 -10.98 1.12 12.32
C LEU A 31 -10.25 2.38 11.85
N ALA A 32 -10.66 3.56 12.31
CA ALA A 32 -9.96 4.81 12.04
C ALA A 32 -8.54 4.82 12.65
N GLN A 33 -8.38 4.29 13.87
CA GLN A 33 -7.08 4.17 14.53
C GLN A 33 -6.15 3.23 13.75
N ARG A 34 -6.67 2.10 13.25
CA ARG A 34 -5.90 1.18 12.40
C ARG A 34 -5.31 1.89 11.18
N LEU A 35 -6.11 2.70 10.48
CA LEU A 35 -5.64 3.43 9.30
C LEU A 35 -4.58 4.47 9.62
N ARG A 36 -4.74 5.22 10.72
CA ARG A 36 -3.71 6.15 11.16
C ARG A 36 -2.40 5.43 11.48
N TYR A 37 -2.48 4.32 12.21
CA TYR A 37 -1.31 3.55 12.61
C TYR A 37 -0.61 2.80 11.47
N LEU A 38 -1.28 2.55 10.34
CA LEU A 38 -0.61 2.05 9.13
C LEU A 38 0.48 3.01 8.63
N HIS A 39 0.31 4.31 8.84
CA HIS A 39 1.22 5.35 8.38
C HIS A 39 2.14 5.90 9.48
N ASP A 40 1.94 5.46 10.72
CA ASP A 40 2.69 5.93 11.88
C ASP A 40 4.04 5.19 11.99
N PRO A 41 5.18 5.89 11.85
CA PRO A 41 6.50 5.25 11.92
C PRO A 41 6.87 4.76 13.33
N GLU A 42 6.18 5.20 14.37
CA GLU A 42 6.45 4.82 15.76
C GLU A 42 5.65 3.58 16.19
N VAL A 43 4.62 3.22 15.43
CA VAL A 43 3.76 2.08 15.75
C VAL A 43 4.23 0.84 14.98
N PRO A 44 4.61 -0.24 15.68
CA PRO A 44 4.91 -1.48 15.00
C PRO A 44 3.70 -2.01 14.24
N TRP A 45 3.88 -2.40 12.97
CA TRP A 45 2.78 -2.88 12.12
C TRP A 45 2.03 -4.08 12.74
N SER A 46 2.73 -4.90 13.53
CA SER A 46 2.14 -6.05 14.23
C SER A 46 1.14 -5.66 15.33
N ARG A 47 1.21 -4.43 15.86
CA ARG A 47 0.24 -3.94 16.86
C ARG A 47 -1.14 -3.73 16.27
N LEU A 48 -1.25 -3.54 14.96
CA LEU A 48 -2.55 -3.41 14.28
C LEU A 48 -3.44 -4.64 14.51
N GLY A 49 -2.85 -5.83 14.72
CA GLY A 49 -3.61 -7.06 14.97
C GLY A 49 -4.45 -7.00 16.25
N GLN A 50 -4.04 -6.23 17.26
CA GLN A 50 -4.85 -6.02 18.48
C GLN A 50 -6.07 -5.13 18.18
N LEU A 51 -5.91 -4.13 17.32
CA LEU A 51 -7.02 -3.27 16.88
C LEU A 51 -8.01 -4.07 16.01
N GLU A 52 -7.49 -4.87 15.08
CA GLU A 52 -8.29 -5.75 14.23
C GLU A 52 -9.11 -6.75 15.05
N ALA A 53 -8.52 -7.39 16.06
CA ALA A 53 -9.23 -8.32 16.94
C ALA A 53 -10.33 -7.65 17.77
N ARG A 54 -10.07 -6.44 18.28
CA ARG A 54 -11.09 -5.66 19.01
C ARG A 54 -12.22 -5.23 18.06
N ALA A 55 -11.89 -4.75 16.86
CA ALA A 55 -12.88 -4.34 15.87
C ALA A 55 -13.82 -5.51 15.52
N LEU A 56 -13.26 -6.71 15.30
CA LEU A 56 -14.05 -7.92 15.08
C LEU A 56 -15.00 -8.21 16.24
N ALA A 57 -14.51 -8.18 17.49
CA ALA A 57 -15.35 -8.44 18.66
C ALA A 57 -16.50 -7.43 18.82
N HIS A 58 -16.27 -6.16 18.50
CA HIS A 58 -17.32 -5.13 18.51
C HIS A 58 -18.36 -5.35 17.40
N ALA A 59 -17.92 -5.73 16.20
CA ALA A 59 -18.83 -6.05 15.10
C ALA A 59 -19.67 -7.30 15.37
N GLU A 60 -19.07 -8.36 15.93
CA GLU A 60 -19.79 -9.57 16.35
C GLU A 60 -20.80 -9.27 17.46
N ALA A 61 -20.44 -8.41 18.43
CA ALA A 61 -21.34 -7.99 19.49
C ALA A 61 -22.53 -7.16 18.95
N LEU A 62 -22.30 -6.27 17.99
CA LEU A 62 -23.38 -5.52 17.31
C LEU A 62 -24.40 -6.47 16.68
N HIS A 63 -23.91 -7.49 15.97
CA HIS A 63 -24.77 -8.46 15.31
C HIS A 63 -25.53 -9.34 16.30
N ALA A 64 -24.85 -9.82 17.36
CA ALA A 64 -25.46 -10.74 18.32
C ALA A 64 -26.45 -10.06 19.28
N ALA A 65 -26.19 -8.82 19.69
CA ALA A 65 -26.87 -8.20 20.83
C ALA A 65 -28.10 -7.34 20.48
N SER A 66 -28.23 -6.85 19.24
CA SER A 66 -29.19 -5.77 18.96
C SER A 66 -29.74 -5.75 17.52
N LYS A 67 -31.00 -6.15 17.34
CA LYS A 67 -31.75 -5.89 16.08
C LYS A 67 -31.81 -4.39 15.77
N THR A 68 -31.97 -3.58 16.81
CA THR A 68 -31.96 -2.11 16.72
C THR A 68 -30.59 -1.58 16.30
N GLY A 69 -29.51 -2.14 16.86
CA GLY A 69 -28.14 -1.80 16.51
C GLY A 69 -27.79 -2.15 15.06
N LEU A 70 -28.28 -3.29 14.54
CA LEU A 70 -28.14 -3.61 13.12
C LEU A 70 -28.90 -2.62 12.21
N ALA A 71 -30.10 -2.19 12.60
CA ALA A 71 -30.83 -1.16 11.87
C ALA A 71 -30.11 0.19 11.87
N GLN A 72 -29.53 0.59 13.01
CA GLN A 72 -28.67 1.79 13.11
C GLN A 72 -27.43 1.66 12.22
N THR A 73 -26.79 0.48 12.25
CA THR A 73 -25.62 0.18 11.43
C THR A 73 -25.95 0.34 9.95
N ARG A 74 -27.07 -0.21 9.45
CA ARG A 74 -27.51 -0.04 8.05
C ARG A 74 -27.74 1.42 7.66
N ALA A 75 -28.30 2.24 8.55
CA ALA A 75 -28.53 3.66 8.26
C ALA A 75 -27.22 4.42 7.95
N LEU A 76 -26.10 4.00 8.55
CA LEU A 76 -24.79 4.63 8.33
C LEU A 76 -24.19 4.36 6.93
N LEU A 77 -24.71 3.40 6.16
CA LEU A 77 -24.24 3.11 4.80
C LEU A 77 -24.38 4.30 3.84
N THR A 78 -25.33 5.20 4.12
CA THR A 78 -25.63 6.35 3.25
C THR A 78 -25.19 7.69 3.82
N GLU A 79 -24.44 7.68 4.92
CA GLU A 79 -23.89 8.91 5.51
C GLU A 79 -22.66 9.41 4.75
N ASP A 80 -22.29 10.67 5.02
CA ASP A 80 -21.15 11.36 4.42
C ASP A 80 -19.84 11.24 5.21
N ASP A 81 -19.85 10.50 6.32
CA ASP A 81 -18.66 10.23 7.13
C ASP A 81 -18.02 8.87 6.77
N ALA A 82 -16.77 8.91 6.32
CA ALA A 82 -16.03 7.73 5.90
C ALA A 82 -15.80 6.71 7.03
N ASN A 83 -15.67 7.14 8.30
CA ASN A 83 -15.48 6.21 9.42
C ASN A 83 -16.76 5.45 9.74
N ARG A 84 -17.91 6.15 9.71
CA ARG A 84 -19.24 5.57 9.90
C ARG A 84 -19.59 4.57 8.81
N VAL A 85 -19.38 4.96 7.55
CA VAL A 85 -19.55 4.07 6.40
C VAL A 85 -18.66 2.84 6.51
N ARG A 86 -17.39 3.00 6.89
CA ARG A 86 -16.47 1.87 7.07
C ARG A 86 -16.92 0.91 8.18
N ALA A 87 -17.30 1.43 9.34
CA ALA A 87 -17.79 0.62 10.46
C ALA A 87 -19.06 -0.15 10.10
N SER A 88 -19.96 0.51 9.37
CA SER A 88 -21.18 -0.08 8.84
C SER A 88 -20.91 -1.21 7.84
N ALA A 89 -20.14 -0.91 6.79
CA ALA A 89 -19.76 -1.88 5.78
C ALA A 89 -19.02 -3.08 6.40
N TYR A 90 -18.12 -2.83 7.36
CA TYR A 90 -17.37 -3.90 8.04
C TYR A 90 -18.33 -4.84 8.79
N THR A 91 -19.23 -4.28 9.59
CA THR A 91 -20.19 -5.05 10.40
C THR A 91 -21.15 -5.86 9.53
N LEU A 92 -21.72 -5.23 8.50
CA LEU A 92 -22.72 -5.88 7.64
C LEU A 92 -22.11 -6.94 6.73
N THR A 93 -20.86 -6.77 6.29
CA THR A 93 -20.19 -7.76 5.44
C THR A 93 -19.72 -8.98 6.24
N LEU A 94 -19.54 -8.86 7.56
CA LEU A 94 -19.18 -10.01 8.41
C LEU A 94 -20.29 -11.06 8.51
N HIS A 95 -21.55 -10.69 8.23
CA HIS A 95 -22.70 -11.53 8.53
C HIS A 95 -23.65 -11.70 7.34
N GLY A 96 -23.64 -12.89 6.73
CA GLY A 96 -24.68 -13.34 5.82
C GLY A 96 -24.68 -12.68 4.42
N THR A 97 -25.49 -13.24 3.53
CA THR A 97 -25.60 -12.81 2.12
C THR A 97 -26.48 -11.58 1.93
N GLU A 98 -27.56 -11.46 2.70
CA GLU A 98 -28.56 -10.39 2.54
C GLU A 98 -27.98 -9.01 2.85
N ASP A 99 -27.30 -8.87 4.00
CA ASP A 99 -26.63 -7.63 4.40
C ASP A 99 -25.53 -7.22 3.41
N MET A 100 -24.86 -8.22 2.81
CA MET A 100 -23.79 -7.99 1.85
C MET A 100 -24.30 -7.41 0.51
N ASP A 101 -25.47 -7.85 0.05
CA ASP A 101 -26.08 -7.28 -1.16
C ASP A 101 -26.47 -5.80 -0.96
N GLU A 102 -26.97 -5.46 0.23
CA GLU A 102 -27.27 -4.06 0.60
C GLU A 102 -25.99 -3.20 0.59
N VAL A 103 -24.90 -3.71 1.17
CA VAL A 103 -23.58 -3.07 1.15
C VAL A 103 -23.12 -2.78 -0.28
N PHE A 104 -23.18 -3.78 -1.18
CA PHE A 104 -22.73 -3.58 -2.57
C PHE A 104 -23.64 -2.62 -3.36
N GLN A 105 -24.96 -2.65 -3.12
CA GLN A 105 -25.89 -1.70 -3.75
C GLN A 105 -25.66 -0.26 -3.29
N ALA A 106 -25.36 -0.06 -2.00
CA ALA A 106 -25.04 1.25 -1.47
C ALA A 106 -23.67 1.74 -1.98
N MET A 107 -22.66 0.86 -2.03
CA MET A 107 -21.34 1.19 -2.58
C MET A 107 -21.41 1.62 -4.05
N ASP A 108 -22.23 0.97 -4.89
CA ASP A 108 -22.39 1.36 -6.31
C ASP A 108 -22.92 2.80 -6.48
N LYS A 109 -23.67 3.29 -5.48
CA LYS A 109 -24.26 4.64 -5.46
C LYS A 109 -23.43 5.64 -4.66
N ALA A 110 -22.45 5.21 -3.89
CA ALA A 110 -21.69 6.05 -2.97
C ALA A 110 -20.84 7.11 -3.70
N PRO A 111 -20.70 8.33 -3.17
CA PRO A 111 -19.71 9.30 -3.65
C PRO A 111 -18.31 8.69 -3.80
N GLU A 112 -17.55 9.17 -4.78
CA GLU A 112 -16.22 8.62 -5.10
C GLU A 112 -15.26 8.70 -3.91
N GLU A 113 -15.36 9.79 -3.16
CA GLU A 113 -14.55 10.10 -1.98
C GLU A 113 -14.77 9.09 -0.84
N LEU A 114 -15.94 8.44 -0.81
CA LEU A 114 -16.28 7.45 0.21
C LEU A 114 -15.93 6.02 -0.20
N LEU A 115 -15.72 5.74 -1.50
CA LEU A 115 -15.40 4.39 -1.98
C LEU A 115 -14.26 3.72 -1.19
N PRO A 116 -13.14 4.39 -0.85
CA PRO A 116 -12.09 3.78 -0.04
C PRO A 116 -12.57 3.18 1.28
N ALA A 117 -13.52 3.83 1.97
CA ALA A 117 -14.05 3.36 3.26
C ALA A 117 -14.70 1.98 3.15
N TRP A 118 -15.51 1.76 2.10
CA TRP A 118 -16.16 0.49 1.84
C TRP A 118 -15.13 -0.60 1.63
N PHE A 119 -14.17 -0.35 0.75
CA PHE A 119 -13.24 -1.40 0.39
C PHE A 119 -12.21 -1.68 1.49
N GLU A 120 -11.81 -0.68 2.28
CA GLU A 120 -11.02 -0.88 3.50
C GLU A 120 -11.76 -1.75 4.51
N ALA A 121 -13.08 -1.64 4.61
CA ALA A 121 -13.88 -2.55 5.41
C ALA A 121 -13.86 -3.97 4.84
N LEU A 122 -14.15 -4.12 3.54
CA LEU A 122 -14.10 -5.41 2.84
C LEU A 122 -12.72 -6.07 2.96
N ALA A 123 -11.64 -5.30 3.00
CA ALA A 123 -10.25 -5.74 3.16
C ALA A 123 -10.02 -6.60 4.41
N LEU A 124 -10.77 -6.30 5.48
CA LEU A 124 -10.64 -6.94 6.80
C LEU A 124 -11.58 -8.13 6.97
N VAL A 125 -12.50 -8.35 6.03
CA VAL A 125 -13.50 -9.41 6.09
C VAL A 125 -13.03 -10.64 5.32
N SER A 126 -13.18 -11.80 5.96
CA SER A 126 -12.92 -13.12 5.37
C SER A 126 -14.25 -13.83 5.12
N HIS A 127 -14.92 -13.48 4.01
CA HIS A 127 -16.22 -14.04 3.65
C HIS A 127 -16.27 -14.38 2.15
N THR A 128 -16.80 -15.56 1.80
CA THR A 128 -16.74 -16.10 0.43
C THR A 128 -17.52 -15.28 -0.60
N GLU A 129 -18.57 -14.59 -0.15
CA GLU A 129 -19.46 -13.79 -1.01
C GLU A 129 -18.90 -12.40 -1.38
N VAL A 130 -17.78 -11.98 -0.77
CA VAL A 130 -17.17 -10.68 -1.09
C VAL A 130 -16.71 -10.65 -2.55
N ALA A 131 -16.03 -11.70 -3.03
CA ALA A 131 -15.55 -11.76 -4.40
C ALA A 131 -16.69 -11.78 -5.45
N PRO A 132 -17.73 -12.63 -5.33
CA PRO A 132 -18.91 -12.56 -6.19
C PRO A 132 -19.57 -11.18 -6.25
N GLY A 133 -19.70 -10.49 -5.10
CA GLY A 133 -20.27 -9.15 -5.07
C GLY A 133 -19.39 -8.09 -5.74
N LEU A 134 -18.08 -8.14 -5.51
CA LEU A 134 -17.13 -7.30 -6.24
C LEU A 134 -17.16 -7.57 -7.76
N CYS A 135 -17.31 -8.83 -8.18
CA CYS A 135 -17.45 -9.18 -9.60
C CYS A 135 -18.70 -8.54 -10.24
N ARG A 136 -19.83 -8.44 -9.51
CA ARG A 136 -21.04 -7.73 -10.01
C ARG A 136 -20.74 -6.26 -10.31
N LEU A 137 -19.94 -5.61 -9.46
CA LEU A 137 -19.61 -4.20 -9.59
C LEU A 137 -18.65 -3.88 -10.74
N LEU A 138 -18.00 -4.88 -11.34
CA LEU A 138 -17.25 -4.72 -12.59
C LEU A 138 -18.16 -4.26 -13.76
N SER A 139 -19.47 -4.44 -13.66
CA SER A 139 -20.46 -3.96 -14.65
C SER A 139 -21.11 -2.63 -14.29
N SER A 140 -20.64 -1.94 -13.24
CA SER A 140 -21.17 -0.63 -12.85
C SER A 140 -21.09 0.38 -13.98
N SER A 141 -22.09 1.27 -14.07
CA SER A 141 -22.05 2.41 -15.00
C SER A 141 -20.94 3.41 -14.64
N ARG A 142 -20.46 3.39 -13.39
CA ARG A 142 -19.48 4.31 -12.84
C ARG A 142 -18.07 3.75 -12.90
N SER A 143 -17.17 4.43 -13.59
CA SER A 143 -15.80 3.95 -13.79
C SER A 143 -14.98 3.86 -12.52
N GLN A 144 -15.20 4.74 -11.55
CA GLN A 144 -14.53 4.70 -10.24
C GLN A 144 -14.92 3.44 -9.45
N VAL A 145 -16.17 2.98 -9.59
CA VAL A 145 -16.66 1.74 -8.95
C VAL A 145 -16.03 0.53 -9.64
N ARG A 146 -16.03 0.49 -10.99
CA ARG A 146 -15.38 -0.59 -11.75
C ARG A 146 -13.89 -0.71 -11.44
N ALA A 147 -13.17 0.41 -11.46
CA ALA A 147 -11.73 0.44 -11.17
C ALA A 147 -11.44 -0.05 -9.75
N SER A 148 -12.24 0.38 -8.77
CA SER A 148 -12.06 -0.05 -7.39
C SER A 148 -12.40 -1.53 -7.21
N ALA A 149 -13.49 -2.02 -7.78
CA ALA A 149 -13.85 -3.44 -7.75
C ALA A 149 -12.73 -4.32 -8.34
N ALA A 150 -12.19 -3.95 -9.49
CA ALA A 150 -11.04 -4.63 -10.10
C ALA A 150 -9.81 -4.60 -9.17
N HIS A 151 -9.46 -3.42 -8.64
CA HIS A 151 -8.35 -3.26 -7.70
C HIS A 151 -8.47 -4.21 -6.52
N TRP A 152 -9.65 -4.29 -5.90
CA TRP A 152 -9.87 -5.05 -4.67
C TRP A 152 -9.99 -6.55 -4.88
N LEU A 153 -10.56 -7.02 -6.00
CA LEU A 153 -10.45 -8.43 -6.41
C LEU A 153 -8.97 -8.85 -6.52
N GLY A 154 -8.18 -8.01 -7.20
CA GLY A 154 -6.74 -8.19 -7.30
C GLY A 154 -6.04 -8.17 -5.96
N TRP A 155 -6.26 -7.15 -5.14
CA TRP A 155 -5.62 -6.97 -3.83
C TRP A 155 -5.94 -8.13 -2.89
N ARG A 156 -7.19 -8.62 -2.88
CA ARG A 156 -7.61 -9.76 -2.06
C ARG A 156 -7.08 -11.10 -2.56
N ARG A 157 -6.74 -11.17 -3.86
CA ARG A 157 -6.38 -12.40 -4.58
C ARG A 157 -7.56 -13.38 -4.65
N GLU A 158 -8.76 -12.85 -4.86
CA GLU A 158 -10.02 -13.61 -4.86
C GLU A 158 -10.84 -13.33 -6.12
N GLY A 159 -11.73 -14.26 -6.46
CA GLY A 159 -12.62 -14.18 -7.63
C GLY A 159 -12.05 -14.84 -8.89
N GLU A 160 -12.90 -14.93 -9.91
CA GLU A 160 -12.55 -15.47 -11.22
C GLU A 160 -11.89 -14.39 -12.08
N ALA A 161 -10.66 -14.64 -12.53
CA ALA A 161 -9.87 -13.66 -13.28
C ALA A 161 -10.51 -13.34 -14.65
N GLU A 162 -11.25 -14.28 -15.22
CA GLU A 162 -11.94 -14.16 -16.49
C GLU A 162 -12.96 -13.01 -16.50
N CYS A 163 -13.60 -12.71 -15.36
CA CYS A 163 -14.53 -11.60 -15.21
C CYS A 163 -13.87 -10.23 -15.45
N LEU A 164 -12.55 -10.12 -15.28
CA LEU A 164 -11.78 -8.90 -15.45
C LEU A 164 -11.39 -8.65 -16.92
N LEU A 165 -11.36 -9.67 -17.77
CA LEU A 165 -10.84 -9.55 -19.13
C LEU A 165 -11.52 -8.49 -20.00
N PRO A 166 -12.86 -8.32 -19.97
CA PRO A 166 -13.51 -7.27 -20.74
C PRO A 166 -13.04 -5.86 -20.36
N LEU A 167 -12.64 -5.65 -19.10
CA LEU A 167 -12.25 -4.34 -18.57
C LEU A 167 -10.84 -3.92 -19.00
N LEU A 168 -10.04 -4.82 -19.60
CA LEU A 168 -8.79 -4.42 -20.24
C LEU A 168 -9.05 -3.44 -21.40
N GLU A 169 -10.20 -3.52 -22.05
CA GLU A 169 -10.61 -2.61 -23.14
C GLU A 169 -11.60 -1.51 -22.65
N ASP A 170 -11.71 -1.30 -21.33
CA ASP A 170 -12.58 -0.25 -20.77
C ASP A 170 -12.18 1.13 -21.32
N PRO A 171 -13.12 2.03 -21.64
CA PRO A 171 -12.79 3.36 -22.14
C PRO A 171 -11.92 4.18 -21.18
N GLN A 172 -12.02 3.94 -19.87
CA GLN A 172 -11.31 4.72 -18.85
C GLN A 172 -9.94 4.10 -18.52
N PRO A 173 -8.82 4.84 -18.69
CA PRO A 173 -7.47 4.36 -18.39
C PRO A 173 -7.30 3.77 -16.98
N VAL A 174 -7.92 4.39 -15.98
CA VAL A 174 -7.86 3.96 -14.58
C VAL A 174 -8.48 2.57 -14.36
N VAL A 175 -9.51 2.22 -15.14
CA VAL A 175 -10.13 0.89 -15.09
C VAL A 175 -9.19 -0.13 -15.74
N ARG A 176 -8.60 0.20 -16.89
CA ARG A 176 -7.64 -0.68 -17.58
C ARG A 176 -6.43 -1.01 -16.70
N SER A 177 -5.84 -0.02 -16.05
CA SER A 177 -4.66 -0.23 -15.19
C SER A 177 -4.99 -1.01 -13.92
N ALA A 178 -6.11 -0.70 -13.25
CA ALA A 178 -6.58 -1.48 -12.10
C ALA A 178 -6.82 -2.95 -12.48
N THR A 179 -7.43 -3.18 -13.64
CA THR A 179 -7.70 -4.52 -14.20
C THR A 179 -6.43 -5.27 -14.53
N ALA A 180 -5.46 -4.63 -15.21
CA ALA A 180 -4.17 -5.23 -15.51
C ALA A 180 -3.43 -5.67 -14.24
N LEU A 181 -3.37 -4.78 -13.23
CA LEU A 181 -2.75 -5.09 -11.94
C LEU A 181 -3.48 -6.23 -11.21
N ALA A 182 -4.82 -6.24 -11.26
CA ALA A 182 -5.61 -7.31 -10.66
C ALA A 182 -5.34 -8.67 -11.30
N LEU A 183 -5.31 -8.73 -12.64
CA LEU A 183 -4.96 -9.93 -13.38
C LEU A 183 -3.54 -10.41 -13.07
N ALA A 184 -2.57 -9.50 -12.90
CA ALA A 184 -1.21 -9.83 -12.49
C ALA A 184 -1.16 -10.44 -11.09
N ARG A 185 -1.90 -9.83 -10.15
CA ARG A 185 -2.05 -10.32 -8.78
C ARG A 185 -2.73 -11.70 -8.72
N LEU A 186 -3.76 -11.92 -9.53
CA LEU A 186 -4.45 -13.21 -9.71
C LEU A 186 -3.67 -14.23 -10.57
N ARG A 187 -2.48 -13.86 -11.07
CA ARG A 187 -1.60 -14.72 -11.88
C ARG A 187 -2.22 -15.18 -13.20
N TYR A 188 -3.12 -14.39 -13.77
CA TYR A 188 -3.78 -14.73 -15.01
C TYR A 188 -2.90 -14.44 -16.23
N GLN A 189 -1.94 -15.34 -16.49
CA GLN A 189 -0.89 -15.16 -17.50
C GLN A 189 -1.42 -14.98 -18.93
N HIS A 190 -2.62 -15.47 -19.24
CA HIS A 190 -3.25 -15.28 -20.55
C HIS A 190 -3.50 -13.80 -20.89
N ALA A 191 -3.61 -12.91 -19.89
CA ALA A 191 -3.76 -11.47 -20.11
C ALA A 191 -2.47 -10.74 -20.48
N LEU A 192 -1.29 -11.36 -20.28
CA LEU A 192 0.00 -10.68 -20.42
C LEU A 192 0.16 -10.06 -21.81
N LYS A 193 -0.16 -10.81 -22.87
CA LYS A 193 0.02 -10.33 -24.24
C LYS A 193 -0.85 -9.13 -24.56
N THR A 194 -2.06 -9.10 -24.03
CA THR A 194 -2.99 -7.98 -24.17
C THR A 194 -2.43 -6.75 -23.46
N ILE A 195 -1.98 -6.91 -22.20
CA ILE A 195 -1.39 -5.83 -21.40
C ILE A 195 -0.15 -5.23 -22.10
N GLU A 196 0.77 -6.07 -22.60
CA GLU A 196 1.95 -5.62 -23.35
C GLU A 196 1.59 -4.87 -24.64
N THR A 197 0.54 -5.32 -25.32
CA THR A 197 0.10 -4.68 -26.57
C THR A 197 -0.52 -3.33 -26.29
N GLN A 198 -1.35 -3.23 -25.25
CA GLN A 198 -1.97 -1.98 -24.82
C GLN A 198 -0.94 -0.98 -24.31
N SER A 199 0.01 -1.40 -23.46
CA SER A 199 1.04 -0.51 -22.92
C SER A 199 1.87 0.17 -24.02
N ARG A 200 2.01 -0.44 -25.20
CA ARG A 200 2.71 0.13 -26.37
C ARG A 200 1.87 1.09 -27.20
N ARG A 201 0.54 1.02 -27.10
CA ARG A 201 -0.40 1.82 -27.90
C ARG A 201 -0.82 3.11 -27.21
N VAL A 202 -0.64 3.20 -25.90
CA VAL A 202 -1.03 4.36 -25.10
C VAL A 202 0.16 5.31 -24.87
N PRO A 203 -0.09 6.59 -24.55
CA PRO A 203 0.98 7.54 -24.21
C PRO A 203 1.81 7.07 -22.99
N PRO A 204 3.07 7.53 -22.84
CA PRO A 204 3.94 7.12 -21.73
C PRO A 204 3.31 7.31 -20.34
N GLY A 205 2.52 8.37 -20.16
CA GLY A 205 1.83 8.68 -18.90
C GLY A 205 0.76 7.66 -18.51
N GLU A 206 0.18 6.93 -19.47
CA GLU A 206 -0.74 5.82 -19.18
C GLU A 206 0.01 4.47 -19.19
N ALA A 207 1.01 4.32 -20.06
CA ALA A 207 1.81 3.11 -20.13
C ALA A 207 2.45 2.75 -18.78
N VAL A 208 2.86 3.76 -18.00
CA VAL A 208 3.43 3.59 -16.66
C VAL A 208 2.48 2.94 -15.66
N ASP A 209 1.17 2.99 -15.88
CA ASP A 209 0.17 2.35 -15.02
C ASP A 209 -0.10 0.89 -15.42
N LEU A 210 0.19 0.51 -16.67
CA LEU A 210 0.05 -0.86 -17.18
C LEU A 210 1.32 -1.70 -17.00
N LEU A 211 2.49 -1.09 -17.14
CA LEU A 211 3.79 -1.75 -17.05
C LEU A 211 4.04 -2.51 -15.74
N PRO A 212 3.61 -2.04 -14.54
CA PRO A 212 3.78 -2.78 -13.30
C PRO A 212 3.15 -4.18 -13.35
N ALA A 213 1.98 -4.31 -13.97
CA ALA A 213 1.29 -5.59 -14.13
C ALA A 213 2.09 -6.56 -15.00
N ALA A 214 2.57 -6.10 -16.16
CA ALA A 214 3.37 -6.92 -17.07
C ALA A 214 4.72 -7.32 -16.44
N LEU A 215 5.35 -6.42 -15.68
CA LEU A 215 6.57 -6.71 -14.93
C LEU A 215 6.35 -7.76 -13.84
N LEU A 216 5.26 -7.66 -13.07
CA LEU A 216 4.87 -8.65 -12.06
C LEU A 216 4.60 -10.03 -12.68
N MET A 217 4.11 -10.07 -13.91
CA MET A 217 3.94 -11.30 -14.69
C MET A 217 5.25 -11.81 -15.31
N GLY A 218 6.38 -11.12 -15.14
CA GLY A 218 7.71 -11.55 -15.58
C GLY A 218 8.08 -11.14 -17.01
N SER A 219 7.41 -10.15 -17.60
CA SER A 219 7.68 -9.72 -18.97
C SER A 219 9.02 -8.97 -19.10
N SER A 220 9.96 -9.59 -19.81
CA SER A 220 11.19 -8.93 -20.26
C SER A 220 10.91 -7.81 -21.26
N ASP A 221 9.86 -7.95 -22.07
CA ASP A 221 9.43 -6.97 -23.06
C ASP A 221 8.94 -5.68 -22.38
N ALA A 222 8.23 -5.80 -21.26
CA ALA A 222 7.83 -4.67 -20.43
C ALA A 222 9.04 -3.96 -19.82
N LEU A 223 10.03 -4.70 -19.31
CA LEU A 223 11.27 -4.10 -18.80
C LEU A 223 12.03 -3.34 -19.91
N GLN A 224 12.10 -3.91 -21.13
CA GLN A 224 12.69 -3.19 -22.26
C GLN A 224 11.88 -1.97 -22.68
N GLN A 225 10.55 -2.00 -22.53
CA GLN A 225 9.72 -0.82 -22.73
C GLN A 225 10.02 0.26 -21.68
N VAL A 226 10.11 -0.09 -20.39
CA VAL A 226 10.51 0.85 -19.31
C VAL A 226 11.87 1.48 -19.64
N ARG A 227 12.88 0.66 -19.96
CA ARG A 227 14.23 1.13 -20.33
C ARG A 227 14.22 2.13 -21.48
N ARG A 228 13.40 1.89 -22.51
CA ARG A 228 13.24 2.82 -23.65
C ARG A 228 12.53 4.11 -23.24
N LEU A 229 11.44 4.02 -22.49
CA LEU A 229 10.67 5.19 -22.07
C LEU A 229 11.46 6.08 -21.12
N CYS A 230 12.29 5.52 -20.23
CA CYS A 230 13.19 6.29 -19.39
C CYS A 230 14.20 7.15 -20.16
N VAL A 231 14.42 6.87 -21.47
CA VAL A 231 15.36 7.60 -22.34
C VAL A 231 14.76 8.82 -23.03
N ALA A 232 13.44 9.01 -22.96
CA ALA A 232 12.81 10.23 -23.44
C ALA A 232 13.33 11.49 -22.71
N ASP A 233 13.10 12.67 -23.29
CA ASP A 233 13.55 13.95 -22.70
C ASP A 233 12.89 14.23 -21.35
N ASN A 234 11.62 13.84 -21.19
CA ASN A 234 10.86 14.01 -19.96
C ASN A 234 10.01 12.76 -19.65
N PRO A 235 10.64 11.67 -19.18
CA PRO A 235 9.91 10.46 -18.83
C PRO A 235 9.00 10.71 -17.62
N PRO A 236 7.83 10.07 -17.53
CA PRO A 236 7.06 10.01 -16.30
C PRO A 236 7.94 9.60 -15.09
N PRO A 237 7.95 10.35 -13.98
CA PRO A 237 8.86 10.07 -12.85
C PRO A 237 8.72 8.66 -12.25
N ALA A 238 7.51 8.08 -12.34
CA ALA A 238 7.22 6.73 -11.90
C ALA A 238 8.00 5.64 -12.67
N LEU A 239 8.42 5.90 -13.92
CA LEU A 239 9.25 4.95 -14.68
C LEU A 239 10.63 4.75 -14.05
N LEU A 240 11.22 5.78 -13.42
CA LEU A 240 12.51 5.66 -12.74
C LEU A 240 12.42 4.69 -11.57
N HIS A 241 11.33 4.76 -10.81
CA HIS A 241 11.05 3.84 -9.71
C HIS A 241 10.81 2.41 -10.21
N LEU A 242 10.04 2.25 -11.30
CA LEU A 242 9.85 0.92 -11.90
C LEU A 242 11.15 0.33 -12.42
N LEU A 243 12.00 1.14 -13.06
CA LEU A 243 13.31 0.71 -13.52
C LEU A 243 14.21 0.30 -12.36
N ALA A 244 14.20 1.03 -11.25
CA ALA A 244 14.97 0.68 -10.05
C ALA A 244 14.50 -0.61 -9.38
N LEU A 245 13.19 -0.89 -9.41
CA LEU A 245 12.60 -2.09 -8.81
C LEU A 245 12.78 -3.36 -9.66
N ALA A 246 12.70 -3.23 -10.99
CA ALA A 246 12.71 -4.37 -11.91
C ALA A 246 14.03 -4.56 -12.66
N GLY A 247 14.86 -3.51 -12.71
CA GLY A 247 16.11 -3.48 -13.47
C GLY A 247 17.31 -4.05 -12.70
N ASP A 248 18.47 -3.75 -13.25
CA ASP A 248 19.78 -4.22 -12.79
C ASP A 248 20.80 -3.07 -12.79
N GLU A 249 22.03 -3.33 -12.35
CA GLU A 249 23.08 -2.33 -12.25
C GLU A 249 23.40 -1.62 -13.58
N CYS A 250 23.11 -2.25 -14.73
CA CYS A 250 23.33 -1.63 -16.04
C CYS A 250 22.36 -0.47 -16.32
N ASP A 251 21.31 -0.31 -15.51
CA ASP A 251 20.33 0.77 -15.65
C ASP A 251 20.72 2.05 -14.91
N VAL A 252 21.84 2.04 -14.17
CA VAL A 252 22.31 3.18 -13.37
C VAL A 252 22.44 4.47 -14.20
N ALA A 253 23.03 4.38 -15.40
CA ALA A 253 23.24 5.55 -16.26
C ALA A 253 21.92 6.14 -16.76
N ARG A 254 20.87 5.31 -16.93
CA ARG A 254 19.54 5.77 -17.35
C ARG A 254 18.88 6.62 -16.27
N ILE A 255 19.12 6.30 -15.00
CA ILE A 255 18.56 7.04 -13.85
C ILE A 255 19.43 8.28 -13.55
N GLN A 256 20.75 8.14 -13.52
CA GLN A 256 21.69 9.22 -13.16
C GLN A 256 21.52 10.48 -14.02
N ARG A 257 21.35 10.34 -15.33
CA ARG A 257 21.14 11.50 -16.22
C ARG A 257 19.89 12.30 -15.90
N CYS A 258 18.90 11.74 -15.20
CA CYS A 258 17.67 12.44 -14.85
C CYS A 258 17.86 13.37 -13.64
N VAL A 259 18.97 13.26 -12.91
CA VAL A 259 19.29 14.10 -11.74
C VAL A 259 19.45 15.57 -12.14
N VAL A 260 19.91 15.86 -13.36
CA VAL A 260 20.09 17.25 -13.83
C VAL A 260 18.78 17.96 -14.16
N ASN A 261 17.67 17.22 -14.31
CA ASN A 261 16.35 17.81 -14.55
C ASN A 261 15.66 18.04 -13.20
N PRO A 262 15.38 19.29 -12.79
CA PRO A 262 14.75 19.59 -11.50
C PRO A 262 13.42 18.85 -11.27
N GLY A 263 12.62 18.65 -12.32
CA GLY A 263 11.35 17.92 -12.21
C GLY A 263 11.50 16.41 -11.99
N LEU A 264 12.69 15.85 -12.25
CA LEU A 264 12.98 14.42 -12.13
C LEU A 264 14.01 14.10 -11.05
N ALA A 265 14.75 15.09 -10.55
CA ALA A 265 15.88 14.91 -9.64
C ALA A 265 15.53 14.06 -8.42
N ILE A 266 14.47 14.43 -7.69
CA ILE A 266 14.02 13.69 -6.49
C ILE A 266 13.72 12.23 -6.82
N SER A 267 13.00 11.98 -7.92
CA SER A 267 12.64 10.61 -8.34
C SER A 267 13.86 9.81 -8.77
N ALA A 268 14.83 10.45 -9.44
CA ALA A 268 16.09 9.82 -9.83
C ALA A 268 16.92 9.43 -8.61
N LEU A 269 17.01 10.30 -7.59
CA LEU A 269 17.76 10.02 -6.36
C LEU A 269 17.14 8.86 -5.57
N HIS A 270 15.82 8.86 -5.37
CA HIS A 270 15.14 7.73 -4.75
C HIS A 270 15.35 6.43 -5.54
N ALA A 271 15.23 6.49 -6.87
CA ALA A 271 15.47 5.35 -7.74
C ALA A 271 16.92 4.83 -7.68
N MET A 272 17.92 5.72 -7.55
CA MET A 272 19.32 5.34 -7.33
C MET A 272 19.51 4.62 -6.00
N GLY A 273 18.82 5.07 -4.94
CA GLY A 273 18.81 4.40 -3.64
C GLY A 273 18.22 2.99 -3.69
N VAL A 274 17.09 2.83 -4.39
CA VAL A 274 16.44 1.54 -4.59
C VAL A 274 17.29 0.60 -5.46
N LEU A 275 17.82 1.09 -6.58
CA LEU A 275 18.69 0.29 -7.45
C LEU A 275 19.96 -0.12 -6.71
N GLY A 276 20.53 0.78 -5.91
CA GLY A 276 21.57 0.48 -4.94
C GLY A 276 22.95 0.21 -5.52
N VAL A 277 23.27 0.80 -6.66
CA VAL A 277 24.60 0.67 -7.31
C VAL A 277 25.61 1.60 -6.64
N PRO A 278 26.69 1.12 -5.99
CA PRO A 278 27.63 1.96 -5.24
C PRO A 278 28.32 3.07 -6.04
N ALA A 279 28.45 2.89 -7.36
CA ALA A 279 28.99 3.92 -8.26
C ALA A 279 28.16 5.22 -8.28
N THR A 280 26.93 5.21 -7.76
CA THR A 280 26.09 6.40 -7.62
C THR A 280 26.44 7.27 -6.42
N VAL A 281 27.16 6.73 -5.43
CA VAL A 281 27.40 7.42 -4.14
C VAL A 281 28.07 8.78 -4.31
N PRO A 282 29.10 8.98 -5.15
CA PRO A 282 29.68 10.31 -5.35
C PRO A 282 28.65 11.36 -5.78
N MET A 283 27.75 11.03 -6.71
CA MET A 283 26.67 11.91 -7.14
C MET A 283 25.66 12.17 -6.02
N LEU A 284 25.31 11.17 -5.22
CA LEU A 284 24.42 11.36 -4.07
C LEU A 284 25.05 12.31 -3.03
N LEU A 285 26.36 12.21 -2.79
CA LEU A 285 27.09 13.12 -1.89
C LEU A 285 27.11 14.56 -2.41
N GLU A 286 27.21 14.77 -3.72
CA GLU A 286 27.07 16.10 -4.34
C GLU A 286 25.66 16.68 -4.12
N GLN A 287 24.62 15.84 -4.24
CA GLN A 287 23.23 16.28 -4.06
C GLN A 287 22.85 16.61 -2.61
N LEU A 288 23.65 16.21 -1.62
CA LEU A 288 23.51 16.70 -0.24
C LEU A 288 23.85 18.20 -0.10
N GLU A 289 24.56 18.78 -1.07
CA GLU A 289 24.87 20.22 -1.12
C GLU A 289 23.88 21.02 -1.98
N ALA A 290 22.82 20.38 -2.50
CA ALA A 290 21.80 21.05 -3.30
C ALA A 290 21.08 22.16 -2.50
N ALA A 291 20.71 23.24 -3.19
CA ALA A 291 19.97 24.34 -2.58
C ALA A 291 18.58 23.90 -2.07
N GLU A 292 17.95 22.95 -2.76
CA GLU A 292 16.61 22.46 -2.41
C GLU A 292 16.67 21.40 -1.31
N THR A 293 15.95 21.64 -0.20
CA THR A 293 15.88 20.69 0.93
C THR A 293 15.33 19.33 0.54
N LYS A 294 14.32 19.26 -0.34
CA LYS A 294 13.75 17.97 -0.80
C LYS A 294 14.78 17.12 -1.53
N THR A 295 15.63 17.74 -2.34
CA THR A 295 16.73 17.06 -3.06
C THR A 295 17.77 16.52 -2.08
N ARG A 296 18.14 17.30 -1.05
CA ARG A 296 19.06 16.83 0.01
C ARG A 296 18.49 15.65 0.79
N LEU A 297 17.20 15.70 1.15
CA LEU A 297 16.51 14.60 1.82
C LEU A 297 16.46 13.34 0.94
N ALA A 298 16.16 13.47 -0.35
CA ALA A 298 16.14 12.34 -1.28
C ALA A 298 17.51 11.67 -1.43
N ALA A 299 18.58 12.47 -1.46
CA ALA A 299 19.95 11.98 -1.50
C ALA A 299 20.35 11.24 -0.20
N ASP A 300 19.98 11.81 0.96
CA ASP A 300 20.19 11.19 2.27
C ASP A 300 19.42 9.86 2.41
N GLU A 301 18.15 9.82 2.00
CA GLU A 301 17.34 8.60 2.02
C GLU A 301 17.95 7.52 1.11
N ALA A 302 18.43 7.90 -0.07
CA ALA A 302 19.09 7.00 -1.00
C ALA A 302 20.38 6.42 -0.40
N LEU A 303 21.24 7.28 0.16
CA LEU A 303 22.47 6.86 0.83
C LEU A 303 22.17 5.93 2.02
N SER A 304 21.20 6.30 2.87
CA SER A 304 20.76 5.50 4.01
C SER A 304 20.26 4.12 3.58
N LEU A 305 19.42 4.06 2.54
CA LEU A 305 18.88 2.83 2.01
C LEU A 305 19.96 1.91 1.46
N MET A 306 20.95 2.44 0.75
CA MET A 306 22.04 1.66 0.16
C MET A 306 23.03 1.16 1.21
N THR A 307 23.47 2.08 2.06
CA THR A 307 24.63 1.89 2.92
C THR A 307 24.28 1.28 4.27
N GLY A 308 23.03 1.41 4.70
CA GLY A 308 22.59 1.06 6.05
C GLY A 308 23.25 1.91 7.14
N ALA A 309 23.91 3.01 6.78
CA ALA A 309 24.56 3.89 7.73
C ALA A 309 23.51 4.49 8.67
N ARG A 310 23.78 4.39 9.98
CA ARG A 310 23.00 5.08 11.02
C ARG A 310 23.79 6.32 11.43
N LEU A 311 23.75 7.36 10.61
CA LEU A 311 24.30 8.65 11.02
C LEU A 311 23.38 9.24 12.10
N PRO A 312 23.93 9.84 13.16
CA PRO A 312 23.16 10.26 14.32
C PRO A 312 22.18 11.39 13.98
N HIS A 313 20.88 11.15 14.02
CA HIS A 313 19.84 12.17 13.75
C HIS A 313 20.05 13.43 14.60
N GLN A 314 19.82 14.60 14.01
CA GLN A 314 19.75 15.84 14.80
C GLN A 314 18.35 15.97 15.37
N LEU A 315 18.25 16.11 16.69
CA LEU A 315 17.01 16.42 17.39
C LEU A 315 16.76 17.93 17.30
N HIS A 316 15.70 18.34 16.60
CA HIS A 316 15.24 19.73 16.60
C HIS A 316 13.91 19.82 17.34
N LEU A 317 13.77 20.84 18.18
CA LEU A 317 12.48 21.15 18.81
C LEU A 317 11.60 21.86 17.79
N HIS A 318 10.60 21.18 17.26
CA HIS A 318 9.57 21.81 16.46
C HIS A 318 8.51 22.38 17.39
N ARG A 319 8.30 23.70 17.33
CA ARG A 319 7.23 24.40 18.04
C ARG A 319 6.20 24.84 17.02
N GLU A 320 5.04 24.21 17.05
CA GLU A 320 3.85 24.73 16.37
C GLU A 320 3.17 25.74 17.33
N LEU A 321 3.01 26.96 16.85
CA LEU A 321 2.20 27.99 17.51
C LEU A 321 0.83 27.95 16.84
N ASP A 322 0.00 27.00 17.22
CA ASP A 322 -1.44 27.07 16.94
C ASP A 322 -2.14 27.83 18.07
N GLU A 323 -3.20 28.56 17.74
CA GLU A 323 -3.97 29.40 18.66
C GLU A 323 -4.50 28.61 19.87
N GLY A 324 -3.68 28.44 20.91
CA GLY A 324 -4.09 27.91 22.22
C GLY A 324 -3.32 26.69 22.74
N GLU A 325 -2.55 25.96 21.92
CA GLU A 325 -1.76 24.80 22.38
C GLU A 325 -0.28 24.91 21.97
N ASN A 326 0.59 25.11 22.96
CA ASN A 326 2.04 25.11 22.76
C ASN A 326 2.53 23.64 22.69
N ARG A 327 2.41 23.00 21.53
CA ARG A 327 2.97 21.66 21.31
C ARG A 327 4.41 21.77 20.83
N SER A 328 5.33 21.29 21.67
CA SER A 328 6.73 21.16 21.30
C SER A 328 7.05 19.69 21.07
N THR A 329 7.29 19.32 19.81
CA THR A 329 7.62 17.95 19.43
C THR A 329 9.09 17.90 19.04
N TRP A 330 9.85 16.97 19.60
CA TRP A 330 11.19 16.69 19.12
C TRP A 330 11.09 15.97 17.78
N VAL A 331 11.60 16.60 16.73
CA VAL A 331 11.64 16.03 15.38
C VAL A 331 13.07 15.55 15.14
N GLU A 332 13.24 14.24 14.92
CA GLU A 332 14.47 13.68 14.39
C GLU A 332 14.59 14.09 12.92
N THR A 333 15.55 14.96 12.60
CA THR A 333 15.88 15.25 11.20
C THR A 333 17.09 14.41 10.78
N PRO A 334 17.06 13.80 9.58
CA PRO A 334 18.22 13.10 9.05
C PRO A 334 19.43 14.02 8.95
N VAL A 335 20.62 13.45 9.16
CA VAL A 335 21.88 14.19 8.95
C VAL A 335 22.08 14.39 7.46
N THR A 336 21.53 15.47 6.95
CA THR A 336 21.83 15.95 5.59
C THR A 336 23.21 16.63 5.51
N GLU A 337 24.03 16.56 6.57
CA GLU A 337 25.36 17.18 6.60
C GLU A 337 26.32 16.43 5.66
N PRO A 338 26.77 17.07 4.55
CA PRO A 338 27.59 16.40 3.54
C PRO A 338 28.92 15.88 4.10
N LYS A 339 29.50 16.56 5.11
CA LYS A 339 30.77 16.18 5.72
C LYS A 339 30.69 14.84 6.46
N ALA A 340 29.62 14.62 7.21
CA ALA A 340 29.40 13.37 7.93
C ALA A 340 29.30 12.19 6.96
N TRP A 341 28.52 12.35 5.90
CA TRP A 341 28.38 11.35 4.84
C TRP A 341 29.68 11.08 4.08
N ARG A 342 30.44 12.13 3.72
CA ARG A 342 31.74 11.98 3.04
C ARG A 342 32.73 11.19 3.90
N ARG A 343 32.86 11.56 5.17
CA ARG A 343 33.73 10.83 6.12
C ARG A 343 33.31 9.37 6.25
N TRP A 344 32.02 9.12 6.48
CA TRP A 344 31.51 7.76 6.58
C TRP A 344 31.80 6.95 5.31
N TRP A 345 31.61 7.55 4.13
CA TRP A 345 31.90 6.89 2.86
C TRP A 345 33.38 6.59 2.69
N GLU A 346 34.28 7.52 3.01
CA GLU A 346 35.73 7.29 2.97
C GLU A 346 36.14 6.09 3.84
N ASP A 347 35.60 6.01 5.05
CA ASP A 347 35.89 4.94 6.02
C ASP A 347 35.33 3.57 5.57
N ASN A 348 34.25 3.53 4.79
CA ASN A 348 33.49 2.30 4.51
C ASN A 348 33.51 1.84 3.03
N ARG A 349 33.88 2.70 2.07
CA ARG A 349 33.71 2.42 0.63
C ARG A 349 34.37 1.14 0.14
N ALA A 350 35.46 0.71 0.79
CA ALA A 350 36.22 -0.48 0.40
C ALA A 350 35.37 -1.77 0.40
N ARG A 351 34.33 -1.85 1.24
CA ARG A 351 33.43 -3.02 1.27
C ARG A 351 32.42 -3.03 0.13
N PHE A 352 32.08 -1.88 -0.44
CA PHE A 352 31.04 -1.70 -1.45
C PHE A 352 31.46 -2.09 -2.88
N GLY A 353 32.61 -2.77 -3.05
CA GLY A 353 33.07 -3.28 -4.35
C GLY A 353 32.72 -4.75 -4.62
N GLN A 354 32.16 -5.46 -3.64
CA GLN A 354 32.02 -6.94 -3.71
C GLN A 354 30.72 -7.41 -4.38
N ALA A 355 29.79 -6.49 -4.64
CA ALA A 355 28.50 -6.80 -5.25
C ALA A 355 28.02 -5.61 -6.11
N PRO A 356 27.26 -5.87 -7.20
CA PRO A 356 26.80 -4.82 -8.10
C PRO A 356 25.73 -3.93 -7.47
N ARG A 357 24.92 -4.48 -6.55
CA ARG A 357 23.82 -3.79 -5.86
C ARG A 357 23.90 -4.02 -4.36
N TRP A 358 23.55 -2.99 -3.59
CA TRP A 358 23.61 -2.97 -2.13
C TRP A 358 22.31 -2.44 -1.53
N ARG A 359 21.93 -3.04 -0.41
CA ARG A 359 20.76 -2.67 0.38
C ARG A 359 21.09 -2.78 1.86
N ARG A 360 20.86 -1.69 2.60
CA ARG A 360 21.11 -1.56 4.04
C ARG A 360 22.50 -2.06 4.47
N GLY A 361 23.52 -1.80 3.62
CA GLY A 361 24.91 -2.16 3.91
C GLY A 361 25.26 -3.63 3.65
N GLN A 362 24.39 -4.38 2.98
CA GLN A 362 24.63 -5.76 2.54
C GLN A 362 24.48 -5.87 1.01
N PRO A 363 25.12 -6.86 0.36
CA PRO A 363 24.79 -7.22 -1.02
C PRO A 363 23.29 -7.44 -1.16
N PHE A 364 22.69 -6.88 -2.21
CA PHE A 364 21.25 -7.00 -2.44
C PHE A 364 20.86 -8.47 -2.63
N SER A 365 19.76 -8.87 -1.98
CA SER A 365 19.14 -10.18 -2.14
C SER A 365 17.64 -10.08 -1.83
N VAL A 366 16.87 -11.05 -2.33
CA VAL A 366 15.45 -11.19 -1.98
C VAL A 366 15.23 -11.39 -0.47
N VAL A 367 16.19 -12.00 0.23
CA VAL A 367 16.17 -12.15 1.69
C VAL A 367 16.26 -10.78 2.39
N ALA A 368 16.99 -9.81 1.83
CA ALA A 368 17.02 -8.45 2.36
C ALA A 368 15.63 -7.79 2.29
N CYS A 369 14.87 -7.97 1.20
CA CYS A 369 13.49 -7.50 1.10
C CYS A 369 12.60 -8.11 2.20
N LEU A 370 12.73 -9.42 2.46
CA LEU A 370 11.99 -10.07 3.55
C LEU A 370 12.35 -9.53 4.92
N ALA A 371 13.62 -9.17 5.16
CA ALA A 371 14.03 -8.55 6.42
C ALA A 371 13.36 -7.18 6.60
N GLU A 372 13.28 -6.37 5.54
CA GLU A 372 12.54 -5.09 5.54
C GLU A 372 11.04 -5.29 5.79
N LEU A 373 10.44 -6.35 5.25
CA LEU A 373 9.04 -6.71 5.50
C LEU A 373 8.77 -7.26 6.91
N LYS A 374 9.78 -7.70 7.66
CA LYS A 374 9.59 -8.24 9.02
C LYS A 374 9.89 -7.22 10.10
N GLU A 375 10.80 -6.29 9.82
CA GLU A 375 11.19 -5.23 10.74
C GLU A 375 9.94 -4.53 11.32
N PRO A 376 9.73 -4.57 12.66
CA PRO A 376 8.49 -4.11 13.28
C PRO A 376 8.14 -2.65 12.98
N LEU A 377 9.15 -1.77 12.93
CA LEU A 377 8.98 -0.34 12.70
C LEU A 377 9.22 0.08 11.24
N SER A 378 9.26 -0.87 10.30
CA SER A 378 9.40 -0.49 8.89
C SER A 378 8.14 0.24 8.41
N PRO A 379 8.26 1.49 7.92
CA PRO A 379 7.11 2.26 7.45
C PRO A 379 6.40 1.57 6.28
N LEU A 380 5.09 1.82 6.12
CA LEU A 380 4.30 1.25 5.02
C LEU A 380 4.96 1.44 3.65
N ARG A 381 5.49 2.63 3.36
CA ARG A 381 6.19 2.90 2.08
C ARG A 381 7.37 1.97 1.82
N VAL A 382 8.13 1.64 2.86
CA VAL A 382 9.29 0.73 2.80
C VAL A 382 8.80 -0.69 2.57
N ARG A 383 7.75 -1.11 3.30
CA ARG A 383 7.15 -2.44 3.15
C ARG A 383 6.53 -2.63 1.75
N THR A 384 5.81 -1.63 1.23
CA THR A 384 5.24 -1.65 -0.12
C THR A 384 6.32 -1.81 -1.18
N ARG A 385 7.41 -1.05 -1.08
CA ARG A 385 8.55 -1.18 -1.99
C ARG A 385 9.18 -2.57 -1.89
N ALA A 386 9.50 -3.03 -0.67
CA ALA A 386 10.13 -4.34 -0.44
C ALA A 386 9.27 -5.50 -0.94
N ALA A 387 7.94 -5.45 -0.76
CA ALA A 387 7.02 -6.44 -1.29
C ALA A 387 7.03 -6.48 -2.83
N ARG A 388 7.00 -5.31 -3.48
CA ARG A 388 7.08 -5.23 -4.95
C ARG A 388 8.42 -5.73 -5.49
N GLU A 389 9.52 -5.32 -4.87
CA GLU A 389 10.87 -5.73 -5.26
C GLU A 389 11.05 -7.25 -5.11
N LEU A 390 10.55 -7.82 -4.00
CA LEU A 390 10.52 -9.26 -3.79
C LEU A 390 9.72 -9.97 -4.90
N ALA A 391 8.56 -9.44 -5.31
CA ALA A 391 7.70 -10.08 -6.30
C ALA A 391 8.34 -10.09 -7.69
N LEU A 392 8.93 -8.96 -8.07
CA LEU A 392 9.61 -8.80 -9.35
C LEU A 392 10.86 -9.69 -9.46
N HIS A 393 11.65 -9.80 -8.39
CA HIS A 393 12.90 -10.57 -8.41
C HIS A 393 12.71 -12.08 -8.23
N THR A 394 11.67 -12.51 -7.50
CA THR A 394 11.39 -13.95 -7.36
C THR A 394 10.62 -14.52 -8.55
N ARG A 395 9.94 -13.66 -9.34
CA ARG A 395 8.96 -14.07 -10.38
C ARG A 395 7.90 -15.03 -9.84
N GLN A 396 7.72 -15.04 -8.53
CA GLN A 396 6.75 -15.86 -7.83
C GLN A 396 5.67 -14.95 -7.30
N SER A 397 4.47 -15.48 -7.19
CA SER A 397 3.36 -14.72 -6.64
C SER A 397 3.54 -14.58 -5.15
N ILE A 398 3.79 -13.35 -4.73
CA ILE A 398 3.75 -12.97 -3.34
C ILE A 398 2.31 -12.71 -2.98
N ASP A 399 1.73 -13.70 -2.31
CA ASP A 399 0.50 -13.52 -1.54
C ASP A 399 0.86 -12.68 -0.31
N PHE A 400 1.09 -11.38 -0.52
CA PHE A 400 1.36 -10.40 0.53
C PHE A 400 1.02 -8.99 0.04
N GLU A 401 0.31 -8.24 0.86
CA GLU A 401 0.28 -6.78 0.81
C GLU A 401 0.53 -6.24 2.23
N PRO A 402 1.26 -5.12 2.38
CA PRO A 402 1.70 -4.62 3.68
C PRO A 402 0.58 -4.00 4.54
N ASP A 403 -0.60 -3.83 3.96
CA ASP A 403 -1.82 -3.30 4.57
C ASP A 403 -2.90 -4.38 4.81
N TRP A 404 -2.62 -5.64 4.47
CA TRP A 404 -3.47 -6.80 4.80
C TRP A 404 -3.74 -6.93 6.29
N PRO A 405 -4.77 -7.69 6.71
CA PRO A 405 -4.91 -8.13 8.09
C PRO A 405 -3.59 -8.68 8.63
N VAL A 406 -3.19 -8.29 9.84
CA VAL A 406 -1.87 -8.63 10.40
C VAL A 406 -1.65 -10.13 10.45
N LEU A 407 -2.69 -10.90 10.76
CA LEU A 407 -2.62 -12.36 10.76
C LEU A 407 -2.24 -12.92 9.37
N ARG A 408 -2.86 -12.41 8.30
CA ARG A 408 -2.56 -12.81 6.92
C ARG A 408 -1.14 -12.40 6.53
N GLN A 409 -0.71 -11.20 6.92
CA GLN A 409 0.68 -10.75 6.72
C GLN A 409 1.68 -11.70 7.39
N GLN A 410 1.45 -12.09 8.65
CA GLN A 410 2.32 -13.00 9.39
C GLN A 410 2.39 -14.39 8.75
N GLN A 411 1.24 -14.93 8.33
CA GLN A 411 1.17 -16.22 7.65
C GLN A 411 1.98 -16.21 6.34
N ALA A 412 1.80 -15.17 5.53
CA ALA A 412 2.56 -14.98 4.30
C ALA A 412 4.07 -14.87 4.57
N LEU A 413 4.50 -14.00 5.49
CA LEU A 413 5.92 -13.81 5.80
C LEU A 413 6.59 -15.08 6.35
N ASN A 414 5.86 -15.89 7.12
CA ASN A 414 6.32 -17.18 7.63
C ASN A 414 6.44 -18.23 6.51
N HIS A 415 5.48 -18.25 5.58
CA HIS A 415 5.56 -19.11 4.40
C HIS A 415 6.80 -18.80 3.57
N TRP A 416 7.03 -17.51 3.28
CA TRP A 416 8.20 -17.06 2.52
C TRP A 416 9.52 -17.32 3.23
N GLN A 417 9.57 -17.18 4.56
CA GLN A 417 10.78 -17.50 5.32
C GLN A 417 11.25 -18.94 5.05
N LYS A 418 10.32 -19.90 5.12
CA LYS A 418 10.60 -21.31 4.92
C LYS A 418 11.05 -21.66 3.49
N MET A 419 10.81 -20.78 2.51
CA MET A 419 11.26 -21.00 1.13
C MET A 419 12.71 -20.59 0.90
N PHE A 420 13.28 -19.75 1.77
CA PHE A 420 14.65 -19.24 1.66
C PHE A 420 15.59 -19.72 2.78
N GLU A 421 15.07 -20.48 3.74
CA GLU A 421 15.83 -21.35 4.65
C GLU A 421 16.09 -22.70 3.98
#